data_AF-A0A8J2QKB8-F1
#
_entry.id   AF-A0A8J2QKB8-F1
#
_cell.length_a   1.000
_cell.length_b   1.000
_cell.length_c   1.000
_cell.angle_alpha   90.00
_cell.angle_beta   90.00
_cell.angle_gamma   90.00
#
_symmetry.space_group_name_H-M   'P 1'
#
loop_
_entity.id
_entity.type
_entity.pdbx_description
1 polymer ?
#
loop_
_entity_poly.entity_id
_entity_poly.type
_entity_poly.pdbx_seq_one_letter_code
_entity_poly.pdbx_strand_id
1 'polypeptide(L)'
;MPLVDITNPAVIIFLIENYEKENRLRLNWIHKHWDQIQQAATLTREPTNYFETDVISHNMVGGLATITRDHIVAGYNRRKKPLRDGTFIPGVENLRQGHSIIDVGLADGDDPRLTRPNTDLSIDPVMRPVEPEVTEIIYKPKPEFGKDTYLAKRAKVSPEKKYYFAECSNNQYGWRLKDSELRQKPLYGRCWHLTKALRSRVGPKPDPPHYKPSDIPGRSNCVGI
;
A
#
# COMPACT_ATOMS: atom_id res chain seq x y z
N MET A 1 23.50 -27.82 4.02
CA MET A 1 24.35 -28.49 5.01
C MET A 1 25.24 -29.47 4.27
N PRO A 2 26.55 -29.54 4.57
CA PRO A 2 27.42 -30.55 3.96
C PRO A 2 26.93 -31.95 4.34
N LEU A 3 27.08 -32.91 3.41
CA LEU A 3 26.75 -34.31 3.66
C LEU A 3 27.74 -34.89 4.68
N VAL A 4 27.22 -35.44 5.78
CA VAL A 4 28.04 -36.08 6.83
C VAL A 4 28.63 -37.37 6.26
N ASP A 5 29.95 -37.55 6.37
CA ASP A 5 30.62 -38.75 5.89
C ASP A 5 30.39 -39.92 6.85
N ILE A 6 29.48 -40.82 6.46
CA ILE A 6 29.03 -41.98 7.24
C ILE A 6 30.08 -43.11 7.21
N THR A 7 31.11 -43.02 6.37
CA THR A 7 32.16 -44.06 6.29
C THR A 7 33.25 -43.91 7.34
N ASN A 8 33.37 -42.74 7.97
CA ASN A 8 34.36 -42.48 9.02
C ASN A 8 33.90 -43.07 10.37
N PRO A 9 34.65 -44.00 10.99
CA PRO A 9 34.27 -44.62 12.25
C PRO A 9 34.14 -43.63 13.41
N ALA A 10 34.90 -42.53 13.43
CA ALA A 10 34.80 -41.52 14.46
C ALA A 10 33.45 -40.77 14.42
N VAL A 11 32.93 -40.55 13.21
CA VAL A 11 31.61 -39.91 13.01
C VAL A 11 30.50 -40.85 13.44
N ILE A 12 30.61 -42.15 13.12
CA ILE A 12 29.66 -43.17 13.56
C ILE A 12 29.60 -43.22 15.09
N ILE A 13 30.76 -43.28 15.77
CA ILE A 13 30.83 -43.32 17.24
C ILE A 13 30.17 -42.07 17.85
N PHE A 14 30.49 -40.88 17.33
CA PHE A 14 29.90 -39.64 17.81
C PHE A 14 28.37 -39.60 17.67
N LEU A 15 27.83 -40.09 16.55
CA LEU A 15 26.38 -40.15 16.33
C LEU A 15 25.70 -41.12 17.30
N ILE A 16 26.31 -42.28 17.55
CA ILE A 16 25.81 -43.26 18.54
C ILE A 16 25.80 -42.64 19.93
N GLU A 17 26.89 -41.99 20.36
CA GLU A 17 26.96 -41.35 21.66
C GLU A 17 25.92 -40.24 21.84
N ASN A 18 25.68 -39.42 20.81
CA ASN A 18 24.65 -38.38 20.87
C ASN A 18 23.25 -38.98 20.94
N TYR A 19 22.99 -40.05 20.17
CA TYR A 19 21.73 -40.76 20.24
C TYR A 19 21.47 -41.33 21.64
N GLU A 20 22.49 -41.94 22.26
CA GLU A 20 22.38 -42.44 23.63
C GLU A 20 22.16 -41.31 24.65
N LYS A 21 22.88 -40.18 24.50
CA LYS A 21 22.69 -39.00 25.37
C LYS A 21 21.29 -38.45 25.27
N GLU A 22 20.77 -38.25 24.06
CA GLU A 22 19.38 -37.82 23.85
C GLU A 22 18.39 -38.81 24.44
N ASN A 23 18.61 -40.11 24.23
CA ASN A 23 17.72 -41.14 24.75
C ASN A 23 17.68 -41.12 26.28
N ARG A 24 18.84 -40.97 26.95
CA ARG A 24 18.91 -40.80 28.40
C ARG A 24 18.19 -39.54 28.87
N LEU A 25 18.36 -38.41 28.18
CA LEU A 25 17.65 -37.17 28.52
C LEU A 25 16.14 -37.31 28.36
N ARG A 26 15.68 -37.98 27.29
CA ARG A 26 14.26 -38.26 27.07
C ARG A 26 13.70 -39.16 28.15
N LEU A 27 14.38 -40.25 28.50
CA LEU A 27 13.96 -41.14 29.58
C LEU A 27 13.90 -40.41 30.92
N ASN A 28 14.91 -39.60 31.24
CA ASN A 28 14.92 -38.79 32.46
C ASN A 28 13.76 -37.79 32.48
N TRP A 29 13.47 -37.15 31.34
CA TRP A 29 12.33 -36.25 31.22
C TRP A 29 11.00 -37.00 31.40
N ILE A 30 10.84 -38.16 30.75
CA ILE A 30 9.65 -39.01 30.87
C ILE A 30 9.46 -39.46 32.33
N HIS A 31 10.52 -39.90 33.01
CA HIS A 31 10.42 -40.29 34.42
C HIS A 31 10.07 -39.10 35.32
N LYS A 32 10.68 -37.93 35.10
CA LYS A 32 10.40 -36.71 35.86
C LYS A 32 8.95 -36.24 35.69
N HIS A 33 8.38 -36.44 34.51
CA HIS A 33 7.03 -36.02 34.16
C HIS A 33 6.05 -37.21 34.10
N TRP A 34 6.41 -38.36 34.67
CA TRP A 34 5.67 -39.61 34.52
C TRP A 34 4.24 -39.47 35.03
N ASP A 35 4.05 -38.88 36.21
CA ASP A 35 2.74 -38.69 36.81
C ASP A 35 1.83 -37.80 35.95
N GLN A 36 2.40 -36.74 35.36
CA GLN A 36 1.67 -35.84 34.46
C GLN A 36 1.30 -36.55 33.16
N ILE A 37 2.19 -37.39 32.62
CA ILE A 37 1.94 -38.20 31.42
C ILE A 37 0.87 -39.26 31.72
N GLN A 38 0.92 -39.90 32.89
CA GLN A 38 -0.05 -40.90 33.31
C GLN A 38 -1.44 -40.29 33.50
N GLN A 39 -1.52 -39.15 34.21
CA GLN A 39 -2.75 -38.35 34.29
C GLN A 39 -3.24 -37.90 32.91
N ALA A 40 -2.32 -37.57 32.01
CA ALA A 40 -2.65 -37.18 30.65
C ALA A 40 -3.18 -38.34 29.79
N ALA A 41 -2.60 -39.54 29.95
CA ALA A 41 -2.98 -40.73 29.22
C ALA A 41 -4.33 -41.29 29.71
N THR A 42 -4.67 -41.09 30.98
CA THR A 42 -5.98 -41.47 31.51
C THR A 42 -7.07 -40.50 31.06
N LEU A 43 -8.20 -41.02 30.58
CA LEU A 43 -9.39 -40.24 30.21
C LEU A 43 -10.10 -39.64 31.45
N THR A 44 -9.72 -40.06 32.65
CA THR A 44 -10.29 -39.68 33.94
C THR A 44 -9.63 -38.42 34.51
N ARG A 45 -9.43 -37.39 33.68
CA ARG A 45 -9.03 -36.08 34.19
C ARG A 45 -10.26 -35.42 34.79
N GLU A 46 -10.11 -34.80 35.96
CA GLU A 46 -11.16 -33.91 36.45
C GLU A 46 -11.43 -32.86 35.37
N PRO A 47 -12.70 -32.67 34.96
CA PRO A 47 -13.01 -31.67 33.96
C PRO A 47 -12.55 -30.33 34.52
N THR A 48 -11.65 -29.66 33.82
CA THR A 48 -11.11 -28.36 34.24
C THR A 48 -12.17 -27.25 34.23
N ASN A 49 -13.42 -27.57 33.86
CA ASN A 49 -14.58 -26.68 33.85
C ASN A 49 -14.31 -25.31 33.23
N TYR A 50 -13.47 -25.25 32.19
CA TYR A 50 -13.33 -24.03 31.41
C TYR A 50 -14.59 -23.83 30.61
N PHE A 51 -15.29 -22.75 30.90
CA PHE A 51 -16.39 -22.30 30.05
C PHE A 51 -15.82 -21.51 28.87
N GLU A 52 -16.59 -21.39 27.80
CA GLU A 52 -16.21 -20.55 26.65
C GLU A 52 -15.91 -19.11 27.10
N THR A 53 -16.63 -18.62 28.11
CA THR A 53 -16.40 -17.32 28.74
C THR A 53 -15.01 -17.18 29.36
N ASP A 54 -14.44 -18.26 29.90
CA ASP A 54 -13.12 -18.25 30.54
C ASP A 54 -12.02 -18.16 29.49
N VAL A 55 -12.17 -18.88 28.38
CA VAL A 55 -11.23 -18.80 27.24
C VAL A 55 -11.27 -17.40 26.61
N ILE A 56 -12.47 -16.85 26.43
CA ILE A 56 -12.65 -15.49 25.90
C ILE A 56 -12.05 -14.46 26.86
N SER A 57 -12.34 -14.55 28.15
CA SER A 57 -11.81 -13.61 29.14
C SER A 57 -10.28 -13.68 29.24
N HIS A 58 -9.69 -14.88 29.20
CA HIS A 58 -8.24 -15.04 29.20
C HIS A 58 -7.59 -14.37 27.97
N ASN A 59 -8.17 -14.55 26.78
CA ASN A 59 -7.70 -13.88 25.56
C ASN A 59 -7.83 -12.36 25.64
N MET A 60 -8.95 -11.87 26.20
CA MET A 60 -9.14 -10.43 26.43
C MET A 60 -8.09 -9.88 27.41
N VAL A 61 -7.87 -10.56 28.54
CA VAL A 61 -6.89 -10.17 29.56
C VAL A 61 -5.47 -10.16 28.98
N GLY A 62 -5.10 -11.17 28.17
CA GLY A 62 -3.82 -11.19 27.46
C GLY A 62 -3.67 -10.03 26.47
N GLY A 63 -4.76 -9.65 25.78
CA GLY A 63 -4.78 -8.53 24.84
C GLY A 63 -4.69 -7.16 25.52
N LEU A 64 -5.27 -6.99 26.71
CA LEU A 64 -5.34 -5.70 27.43
C LEU A 64 -3.95 -5.10 27.70
N ALA A 65 -2.95 -5.93 28.02
CA ALA A 65 -1.58 -5.45 28.23
C ALA A 65 -0.98 -4.82 26.95
N THR A 66 -1.30 -5.36 25.79
CA THR A 66 -0.84 -4.83 24.50
C THR A 66 -1.59 -3.54 24.15
N ILE A 67 -2.92 -3.53 24.33
CA ILE A 67 -3.77 -2.38 24.04
C ILE A 67 -3.40 -1.17 24.92
N THR A 68 -3.24 -1.37 26.22
CA THR A 68 -2.88 -0.30 27.17
C THR A 68 -1.54 0.34 26.82
N ARG A 69 -0.55 -0.47 26.48
CA ARG A 69 0.77 -0.01 26.04
C ARG A 69 0.70 0.77 24.72
N ASP A 70 0.02 0.22 23.72
CA ASP A 70 -0.13 0.89 22.42
C ASP A 70 -0.89 2.21 22.56
N HIS A 71 -1.87 2.27 23.47
CA HIS A 71 -2.56 3.51 23.81
C HIS A 71 -1.63 4.57 24.42
N ILE A 72 -0.70 4.18 25.29
CA ILE A 72 0.31 5.09 25.85
C ILE A 72 1.22 5.64 24.76
N VAL A 73 1.72 4.78 23.86
CA VAL A 73 2.58 5.19 22.73
C VAL A 73 1.82 6.11 21.78
N ALA A 74 0.57 5.77 21.44
CA ALA A 74 -0.30 6.60 20.62
C ALA A 74 -0.57 7.96 21.28
N GLY A 75 -0.80 8.00 22.60
CA GLY A 75 -0.96 9.23 23.37
C GLY A 75 0.26 10.14 23.29
N TYR A 76 1.47 9.57 23.34
CA TYR A 76 2.72 10.31 23.13
C TYR A 76 2.82 10.87 21.70
N ASN A 77 2.56 10.04 20.69
CA ASN A 77 2.64 10.46 19.28
C ASN A 77 1.59 11.51 18.91
N ARG A 78 0.38 11.45 19.48
CA ARG A 78 -0.67 12.48 19.29
C ARG A 78 -0.27 13.86 19.79
N ARG A 79 0.61 13.94 20.79
CA ARG A 79 1.14 15.23 21.31
C ARG A 79 2.24 15.81 20.43
N LYS A 80 2.86 15.01 19.56
CA LYS A 80 3.85 15.52 18.61
C LYS A 80 3.15 16.35 17.53
N LYS A 81 3.81 17.42 17.10
CA LYS A 81 3.37 18.14 15.90
C LYS A 81 3.44 17.17 14.72
N PRO A 82 2.35 16.97 13.97
CA PRO A 82 2.37 16.09 12.81
C PRO A 82 3.39 16.65 11.81
N LEU A 83 4.20 15.77 11.24
CA LEU A 83 5.06 16.16 10.13
C LEU A 83 4.15 16.53 8.96
N ARG A 84 4.14 17.79 8.55
CA ARG A 84 3.45 18.20 7.32
C ARG A 84 4.37 17.89 6.15
N ASP A 85 3.80 17.40 5.06
CA ASP A 85 4.55 17.08 3.83
C ASP A 85 5.29 18.29 3.24
N GLY A 86 4.90 19.53 3.63
CA GLY A 86 5.64 20.76 3.33
C GLY A 86 5.53 21.80 4.43
N THR A 87 6.57 22.63 4.58
CA THR A 87 6.58 23.83 5.44
C THR A 87 5.71 24.96 4.88
N PHE A 88 5.51 24.96 3.57
CA PHE A 88 4.76 25.96 2.81
C PHE A 88 3.75 25.26 1.91
N ILE A 89 2.46 25.58 2.09
CA ILE A 89 1.39 25.15 1.19
C ILE A 89 1.16 26.33 0.24
N PRO A 90 1.53 26.22 -1.05
CA PRO A 90 1.37 27.32 -1.98
C PRO A 90 -0.12 27.67 -2.14
N GLY A 91 -0.50 28.88 -1.73
CA GLY A 91 -1.80 29.49 -2.05
C GLY A 91 -1.87 30.00 -3.50
N VAL A 92 -3.04 30.46 -3.93
CA VAL A 92 -3.27 30.97 -5.31
C VAL A 92 -2.32 32.10 -5.69
N GLU A 93 -1.97 32.96 -4.74
CA GLU A 93 -1.00 34.05 -4.90
C GLU A 93 0.44 33.57 -5.19
N ASN A 94 0.75 32.33 -4.83
CA ASN A 94 2.06 31.70 -4.99
C ASN A 94 2.11 30.79 -6.23
N LEU A 95 1.03 30.70 -6.99
CA LEU A 95 1.01 30.11 -8.34
C LEU A 95 1.67 31.09 -9.32
N ARG A 96 2.98 31.33 -9.19
CA ARG A 96 3.76 32.03 -10.22
C ARG A 96 4.84 31.10 -10.77
N GLN A 97 4.83 30.97 -12.10
CA GLN A 97 5.79 30.29 -13.00
C GLN A 97 6.29 28.90 -12.53
N GLY A 98 5.89 27.85 -13.26
CA GLY A 98 6.12 26.43 -12.90
C GLY A 98 4.83 25.61 -12.77
N HIS A 99 3.67 26.27 -12.75
CA HIS A 99 2.33 25.65 -12.70
C HIS A 99 1.41 26.11 -13.84
N SER A 100 1.94 26.84 -14.83
CA SER A 100 1.14 27.13 -16.03
C SER A 100 0.83 25.83 -16.77
N ILE A 101 -0.25 25.82 -17.57
CA ILE A 101 -0.62 24.64 -18.37
C ILE A 101 0.56 24.13 -19.23
N ILE A 102 1.42 25.03 -19.69
CA ILE A 102 2.63 24.72 -20.45
C ILE A 102 3.69 24.07 -19.55
N ASP A 103 3.96 24.63 -18.37
CA ASP A 103 4.99 24.12 -17.44
C ASP A 103 4.65 22.71 -16.91
N VAL A 104 3.36 22.44 -16.67
CA VAL A 104 2.89 21.11 -16.25
C VAL A 104 2.84 20.13 -17.45
N GLY A 105 3.15 20.60 -18.65
CA GLY A 105 3.19 19.79 -19.86
C GLY A 105 1.80 19.34 -20.32
N LEU A 106 0.73 20.06 -19.98
CA LEU A 106 -0.63 19.76 -20.45
C LEU A 106 -0.92 20.36 -21.83
N ALA A 107 -0.29 21.48 -22.18
CA ALA A 107 -0.41 22.08 -23.51
C ALA A 107 0.90 21.99 -24.28
N ASP A 108 0.74 21.81 -25.58
CA ASP A 108 1.80 22.07 -26.55
C ASP A 108 1.85 23.60 -26.74
N GLY A 109 3.04 24.18 -26.89
CA GLY A 109 3.26 25.64 -26.94
C GLY A 109 2.63 26.38 -28.13
N ASP A 110 1.73 25.72 -28.85
CA ASP A 110 1.06 26.20 -30.06
C ASP A 110 -0.12 27.14 -29.75
N ASP A 111 -0.66 27.08 -28.52
CA ASP A 111 -1.85 27.85 -28.14
C ASP A 111 -1.49 29.29 -27.69
N PRO A 112 -1.85 30.34 -28.47
CA PRO A 112 -1.45 31.73 -28.18
C PRO A 112 -2.14 32.33 -26.94
N ARG A 113 -3.13 31.62 -26.38
CA ARG A 113 -3.82 32.05 -25.14
C ARG A 113 -3.04 31.71 -23.88
N LEU A 114 -2.07 30.80 -23.98
CA LEU A 114 -1.28 30.30 -22.86
C LEU A 114 0.06 31.04 -22.72
N THR A 115 0.53 31.69 -23.77
CA THR A 115 1.72 32.54 -23.77
C THR A 115 1.42 33.92 -23.14
N ARG A 116 1.17 33.94 -21.84
CA ARG A 116 0.86 35.14 -21.05
C ARG A 116 2.11 35.69 -20.34
N PRO A 117 2.22 37.01 -20.13
CA PRO A 117 3.29 37.58 -19.32
C PRO A 117 3.12 37.20 -17.84
N ASN A 118 4.24 37.01 -17.12
CA ASN A 118 4.29 36.60 -15.71
C ASN A 118 3.52 37.48 -14.70
N THR A 119 3.04 38.64 -15.14
CA THR A 119 2.31 39.60 -14.29
C THR A 119 0.81 39.37 -14.34
N ASP A 120 0.30 38.62 -15.33
CA ASP A 120 -1.11 38.35 -15.48
C ASP A 120 -1.58 37.29 -14.47
N LEU A 121 -2.62 37.62 -13.70
CA LEU A 121 -3.25 36.76 -12.70
C LEU A 121 -4.61 36.21 -13.19
N SER A 122 -4.94 36.43 -14.47
CA SER A 122 -6.16 35.92 -15.06
C SER A 122 -6.17 34.39 -15.09
N ILE A 123 -7.35 33.80 -14.87
CA ILE A 123 -7.52 32.35 -14.82
C ILE A 123 -7.21 31.76 -16.21
N ASP A 124 -6.51 30.62 -16.22
CA ASP A 124 -6.21 29.89 -17.44
C ASP A 124 -7.49 29.38 -18.13
N PRO A 125 -7.51 29.33 -19.47
CA PRO A 125 -8.68 28.85 -20.19
C PRO A 125 -8.87 27.35 -19.93
N VAL A 126 -10.10 26.94 -19.64
CA VAL A 126 -10.45 25.54 -19.36
C VAL A 126 -10.41 24.66 -20.63
N MET A 127 -10.77 25.25 -21.77
CA MET A 127 -10.97 24.58 -23.06
C MET A 127 -9.84 24.91 -24.04
N ARG A 128 -9.40 23.91 -24.80
CA ARG A 128 -8.58 24.08 -26.00
C ARG A 128 -9.37 24.76 -27.11
N PRO A 129 -8.70 25.52 -28.00
CA PRO A 129 -9.37 26.03 -29.20
C PRO A 129 -9.88 24.87 -30.06
N VAL A 130 -11.01 25.10 -30.71
CA VAL A 130 -11.63 24.11 -31.59
C VAL A 130 -11.00 24.25 -32.97
N GLU A 131 -10.72 23.12 -33.62
CA GLU A 131 -10.23 23.07 -35.00
C GLU A 131 -11.15 23.87 -35.94
N PRO A 132 -10.58 24.69 -36.85
CA PRO A 132 -11.36 25.62 -37.67
C PRO A 132 -12.41 24.89 -38.50
N GLU A 133 -12.09 23.73 -39.07
CA GLU A 133 -12.99 22.89 -39.85
C GLU A 133 -14.28 22.52 -39.09
N VAL A 134 -14.16 22.26 -37.78
CA VAL A 134 -15.31 21.91 -36.93
C VAL A 134 -16.10 23.17 -36.59
N THR A 135 -15.45 24.31 -36.38
CA THR A 135 -16.13 25.59 -36.13
C THR A 135 -16.91 26.09 -37.33
N GLU A 136 -16.41 25.89 -38.55
CA GLU A 136 -17.09 26.28 -39.79
C GLU A 136 -18.46 25.61 -39.95
N ILE A 137 -18.64 24.41 -39.39
CA ILE A 137 -19.92 23.66 -39.42
C ILE A 137 -21.03 24.43 -38.72
N ILE A 138 -20.70 25.19 -37.67
CA ILE A 138 -21.67 26.02 -36.94
C ILE A 138 -22.28 27.07 -37.86
N TYR A 139 -21.47 27.61 -38.78
CA TYR A 139 -21.85 28.72 -39.66
C TYR A 139 -22.48 28.25 -40.98
N LYS A 140 -22.60 26.94 -41.22
CA LYS A 140 -23.26 26.42 -42.43
C LYS A 140 -24.78 26.70 -42.39
N PRO A 141 -25.38 27.16 -43.50
CA PRO A 141 -26.81 27.44 -43.57
C PRO A 141 -27.66 26.16 -43.53
N LYS A 142 -28.92 26.27 -43.08
CA LYS A 142 -29.94 25.19 -43.05
C LYS A 142 -30.16 24.60 -44.47
N PRO A 143 -30.49 23.30 -44.63
CA PRO A 143 -31.32 22.45 -43.77
C PRO A 143 -30.55 21.54 -42.80
N GLU A 144 -29.23 21.41 -42.95
CA GLU A 144 -28.42 20.64 -42.01
C GLU A 144 -28.32 21.43 -40.70
N PHE A 145 -28.71 20.82 -39.58
CA PHE A 145 -28.62 21.43 -38.26
C PHE A 145 -27.14 21.61 -37.90
N GLY A 146 -26.54 22.73 -38.31
CA GLY A 146 -25.11 23.04 -38.10
C GLY A 146 -24.68 22.90 -36.64
N LYS A 147 -25.55 23.31 -35.71
CA LYS A 147 -25.33 23.13 -34.27
C LYS A 147 -25.31 21.65 -33.86
N ASP A 148 -26.29 20.85 -34.30
CA ASP A 148 -26.41 19.46 -33.89
C ASP A 148 -25.31 18.60 -34.53
N THR A 149 -24.99 18.88 -35.79
CA THR A 149 -23.86 18.25 -36.49
C THR A 149 -22.51 18.66 -35.89
N TYR A 150 -22.35 19.92 -35.48
CA TYR A 150 -21.20 20.38 -34.70
C TYR A 150 -21.08 19.62 -33.38
N LEU A 151 -22.15 19.55 -32.59
CA LEU A 151 -22.15 18.84 -31.32
C LEU A 151 -21.88 17.35 -31.50
N ALA A 152 -22.45 16.71 -32.52
CA ALA A 152 -22.22 15.30 -32.83
C ALA A 152 -20.76 15.03 -33.26
N LYS A 153 -20.17 15.91 -34.09
CA LYS A 153 -18.76 15.79 -34.49
C LYS A 153 -17.82 16.09 -33.33
N ARG A 154 -18.08 17.15 -32.57
CA ARG A 154 -17.29 17.50 -31.39
C ARG A 154 -17.40 16.43 -30.33
N ALA A 155 -18.55 15.79 -30.12
CA ALA A 155 -18.70 14.68 -29.16
C ALA A 155 -17.71 13.54 -29.42
N LYS A 156 -17.42 13.22 -30.70
CA LYS A 156 -16.49 12.15 -31.11
C LYS A 156 -15.01 12.45 -30.83
N VAL A 157 -14.63 13.72 -30.66
CA VAL A 157 -13.24 14.10 -30.36
C VAL A 157 -12.87 13.66 -28.94
N SER A 158 -11.64 13.19 -28.74
CA SER A 158 -11.18 12.75 -27.41
C SER A 158 -11.20 13.91 -26.40
N PRO A 159 -11.48 13.65 -25.11
CA PRO A 159 -11.46 14.68 -24.07
C PRO A 159 -10.12 15.44 -23.98
N GLU A 160 -9.00 14.73 -24.20
CA GLU A 160 -7.63 15.28 -24.19
C GLU A 160 -7.43 16.43 -25.20
N LYS A 161 -8.10 16.36 -26.36
CA LYS A 161 -8.06 17.39 -27.40
C LYS A 161 -9.06 18.54 -27.16
N LYS A 162 -9.97 18.40 -26.19
CA LYS A 162 -11.00 19.40 -25.88
C LYS A 162 -10.62 20.27 -24.69
N TYR A 163 -10.09 19.65 -23.65
CA TYR A 163 -9.83 20.29 -22.37
C TYR A 163 -8.33 20.27 -22.08
N TYR A 164 -7.87 21.23 -21.28
CA TYR A 164 -6.54 21.12 -20.69
C TYR A 164 -6.56 20.28 -19.43
N PHE A 165 -7.64 20.32 -18.64
CA PHE A 165 -7.77 19.59 -17.39
C PHE A 165 -8.89 18.54 -17.45
N ALA A 166 -8.83 17.55 -16.56
CA ALA A 166 -9.87 16.55 -16.38
C ALA A 166 -11.04 17.12 -15.55
N GLU A 167 -11.80 18.04 -16.14
CA GLU A 167 -12.88 18.78 -15.45
C GLU A 167 -14.07 17.90 -15.03
N CYS A 168 -14.40 16.87 -15.82
CA CYS A 168 -15.51 15.99 -15.52
C CYS A 168 -15.04 14.77 -14.74
N SER A 169 -15.81 14.34 -13.74
CA SER A 169 -15.59 13.07 -13.03
C SER A 169 -15.51 11.87 -13.98
N ASN A 170 -16.33 11.88 -15.05
CA ASN A 170 -16.30 10.86 -16.09
C ASN A 170 -14.99 10.81 -16.88
N ASN A 171 -14.20 11.89 -16.87
CA ASN A 171 -12.89 11.95 -17.52
C ASN A 171 -11.76 11.51 -16.58
N GLN A 172 -11.99 11.29 -15.28
CA GLN A 172 -10.94 10.79 -14.38
C GLN A 172 -10.37 9.46 -14.86
N TYR A 173 -11.22 8.61 -15.45
CA TYR A 173 -10.82 7.35 -16.07
C TYR A 173 -10.57 7.59 -17.56
N GLY A 174 -9.33 7.39 -18.01
CA GLY A 174 -8.97 7.49 -19.42
C GLY A 174 -8.39 8.84 -19.86
N TRP A 175 -8.14 9.78 -18.94
CA TRP A 175 -7.41 11.01 -19.22
C TRP A 175 -5.93 10.73 -19.49
N ARG A 176 -5.40 11.22 -20.61
CA ARG A 176 -3.99 11.07 -21.01
C ARG A 176 -3.51 9.63 -20.88
N LEU A 177 -4.29 8.69 -21.42
CA LEU A 177 -3.95 7.26 -21.39
C LEU A 177 -2.57 6.98 -21.97
N LYS A 178 -2.14 7.78 -22.95
CA LYS A 178 -0.82 7.68 -23.57
C LYS A 178 0.32 8.09 -22.64
N ASP A 179 0.08 9.02 -21.71
CA ASP A 179 1.09 9.53 -20.78
C ASP A 179 1.26 8.61 -19.57
N SER A 180 0.27 7.76 -19.29
CA SER A 180 0.39 6.77 -18.23
C SER A 180 1.47 5.73 -18.58
N GLU A 181 2.57 5.73 -17.83
CA GLU A 181 3.60 4.68 -17.88
C GLU A 181 3.01 3.29 -17.55
N LEU A 182 1.90 3.29 -16.80
CA LEU A 182 1.09 2.13 -16.48
C LEU A 182 0.27 1.70 -17.70
N ARG A 183 0.94 1.17 -18.72
CA ARG A 183 0.30 0.26 -19.69
C ARG A 183 -0.16 -0.96 -18.90
N GLN A 184 -1.39 -0.92 -18.37
CA GLN A 184 -1.95 -2.03 -17.61
C GLN A 184 -1.91 -3.27 -18.50
N LYS A 185 -1.17 -4.28 -18.03
CA LYS A 185 -1.19 -5.60 -18.65
C LYS A 185 -2.62 -6.15 -18.48
N PRO A 186 -3.14 -6.89 -19.47
CA PRO A 186 -4.51 -7.36 -19.49
C PRO A 186 -4.89 -8.10 -18.19
N LEU A 187 -6.13 -7.91 -17.72
CA LEU A 187 -6.65 -8.53 -16.48
C LEU A 187 -6.49 -10.06 -16.45
N TYR A 188 -6.47 -10.72 -17.61
CA TYR A 188 -6.27 -12.16 -17.75
C TYR A 188 -4.91 -12.55 -18.33
N GLY A 189 -3.90 -11.68 -18.23
CA GLY A 189 -2.51 -12.09 -18.43
C GLY A 189 -2.05 -12.91 -17.23
N ARG A 190 -1.28 -13.99 -17.44
CA ARG A 190 -0.55 -14.69 -16.36
C ARG A 190 0.49 -13.75 -15.75
N CYS A 191 0.06 -12.83 -14.89
CA CYS A 191 0.91 -11.86 -14.23
C CYS A 191 0.89 -12.10 -12.71
N TRP A 192 2.08 -12.34 -12.20
CA TRP A 192 2.47 -12.69 -10.83
C TRP A 192 2.13 -11.58 -9.79
N HIS A 193 0.84 -11.31 -9.55
CA HIS A 193 0.43 -10.32 -8.54
C HIS A 193 0.62 -10.84 -7.10
N LEU A 194 0.43 -12.14 -6.87
CA LEU A 194 0.63 -12.78 -5.58
C LEU A 194 2.06 -12.57 -5.05
N THR A 195 3.07 -12.69 -5.90
CA THR A 195 4.46 -12.48 -5.50
C THR A 195 4.84 -11.01 -5.34
N LYS A 196 4.05 -10.03 -5.79
CA LYS A 196 4.34 -8.61 -5.50
C LYS A 196 3.71 -8.17 -4.17
N ALA A 197 2.50 -8.65 -3.88
CA ALA A 197 1.80 -8.37 -2.63
C ALA A 197 2.37 -9.14 -1.43
N LEU A 198 2.85 -10.38 -1.64
CA LEU A 198 3.43 -11.21 -0.58
C LEU A 198 4.95 -11.00 -0.40
N ARG A 199 5.62 -10.25 -1.28
CA ARG A 199 7.09 -10.04 -1.25
C ARG A 199 7.53 -8.73 -0.61
N SER A 200 6.63 -7.94 -0.02
CA SER A 200 7.09 -7.05 1.06
C SER A 200 7.41 -7.94 2.26
N ARG A 201 8.68 -8.35 2.35
CA ARG A 201 9.24 -9.22 3.40
C ARG A 201 9.21 -8.60 4.80
N VAL A 202 8.63 -7.42 4.92
CA VAL A 202 8.53 -6.55 6.09
C VAL A 202 7.10 -6.02 6.03
N GLY A 203 6.42 -5.94 7.17
CA GLY A 203 5.03 -5.50 7.29
C GLY A 203 4.77 -4.07 6.76
N PRO A 204 3.71 -3.37 7.22
CA PRO A 204 3.57 -1.94 6.93
C PRO A 204 4.91 -1.24 7.20
N LYS A 205 5.32 -0.36 6.27
CA LYS A 205 6.59 0.38 6.40
C LYS A 205 6.63 0.97 7.81
N PRO A 206 7.75 0.83 8.55
CA PRO A 206 7.84 1.43 9.87
C PRO A 206 7.57 2.92 9.74
N ASP A 207 6.88 3.49 10.74
CA ASP A 207 6.61 4.91 10.78
C ASP A 207 7.92 5.70 10.64
N PRO A 208 7.90 6.91 10.05
CA PRO A 208 9.08 7.76 10.00
C PRO A 208 9.72 7.94 11.38
N PRO A 209 11.06 8.10 11.49
CA PRO A 209 11.77 8.21 12.78
C PRO A 209 11.25 9.31 13.72
N HIS A 210 10.45 10.25 13.21
CA HIS A 210 9.74 11.27 13.98
C HIS A 210 8.76 10.69 15.00
N TYR A 211 8.10 9.56 14.70
CA TYR A 211 7.14 8.91 15.60
C TYR A 211 7.83 7.84 16.45
N LYS A 212 7.39 7.69 17.70
CA LYS A 212 7.89 6.60 18.55
C LYS A 212 7.23 5.30 18.07
N PRO A 213 8.00 4.25 17.73
CA PRO A 213 7.42 2.95 17.41
C PRO A 213 6.75 2.35 18.65
N SER A 214 5.79 1.45 18.45
CA SER A 214 5.30 0.62 19.54
C SER A 214 6.44 -0.26 20.06
N ASP A 215 6.51 -0.41 21.38
CA ASP A 215 7.43 -1.39 21.96
C ASP A 215 6.97 -2.80 21.50
N ILE A 216 7.74 -3.87 21.67
CA ILE A 216 7.33 -5.24 21.28
C ILE A 216 6.90 -6.01 22.54
N PRO A 217 5.76 -6.73 22.55
CA PRO A 217 5.35 -7.47 23.74
C PRO A 217 6.25 -8.70 23.93
N GLY A 218 6.63 -8.98 25.19
CA GLY A 218 7.48 -10.13 25.55
C GLY A 218 8.98 -9.82 25.61
N ARG A 219 9.81 -10.86 25.71
CA ARG A 219 11.28 -10.71 25.77
C ARG A 219 11.80 -10.19 24.43
N SER A 220 12.56 -9.09 24.48
CA SER A 220 13.17 -8.41 23.33
C SER A 220 14.34 -9.18 22.67
N ASN A 221 14.47 -10.47 22.94
CA ASN A 221 15.61 -11.27 22.48
C ASN A 221 15.61 -11.49 20.95
N CYS A 222 14.53 -11.16 20.26
CA CYS A 222 14.35 -11.37 18.82
C CYS A 222 14.29 -10.07 18.00
N VAL A 223 14.82 -8.95 18.51
CA VAL A 223 14.74 -7.64 17.84
C VAL A 223 15.71 -7.48 16.66
N GLY A 224 16.60 -8.46 16.41
CA GLY A 224 17.68 -8.34 15.43
C GLY A 224 17.96 -9.57 14.55
N ILE A 225 16.93 -10.23 14.01
CA ILE A 225 17.07 -11.21 12.91
C ILE A 225 16.30 -10.72 11.69
#